data_AF-A0A7W2M5D6-F1
#
_entry.id   AF-A0A7W2M5D6-F1
#
_cell.length_a   1.000
_cell.length_b   1.000
_cell.length_c   1.000
_cell.angle_alpha   90.00
_cell.angle_beta   90.00
_cell.angle_gamma   90.00
#
_symmetry.space_group_name_H-M   'P 1'
#
loop_
_entity.id
_entity.type
_entity.pdbx_description
1 polymer ?
#
loop_
_entity_poly.entity_id
_entity_poly.type
_entity_poly.pdbx_seq_one_letter_code
_entity_poly.pdbx_strand_id
1 'polypeptide(L)'
;MSLDKILSISGKPGLYKIVTQTRSGFVAESLLDNKRITVNIHSNVSVLSEIAMYTLTEEVPLREVLKKVRDKEEGKETSISHKDSKDKLEEYFFDVLPDYDEDRVYPSDIKKVIQWYNILQKNDLLSALDEEEEESSTATKKVEGAQAKTTAKSTAARNDAAKASSSKKGGTAKNTSARKT
;
A
#
# COMPACT_ATOMS: atom_id res chain seq x y z
N MET A 1 -15.12 18.70 9.23
CA MET A 1 -15.30 17.23 9.25
C MET A 1 -13.91 16.63 9.32
N SER A 2 -13.61 15.77 10.29
CA SER A 2 -12.25 15.24 10.46
C SER A 2 -11.87 14.15 9.44
N LEU A 3 -10.57 14.10 9.10
CA LEU A 3 -9.99 13.05 8.25
C LEU A 3 -10.12 11.63 8.84
N ASP A 4 -10.32 11.50 10.15
CA ASP A 4 -10.43 10.20 10.86
C ASP A 4 -11.62 9.35 10.40
N LYS A 5 -12.61 9.99 9.78
CA LYS A 5 -13.80 9.29 9.26
C LYS A 5 -13.63 8.87 7.81
N ILE A 6 -12.51 9.21 7.18
CA ILE A 6 -12.20 8.89 5.79
C ILE A 6 -11.12 7.80 5.77
N LEU A 7 -11.38 6.76 4.98
CA LEU A 7 -10.51 5.60 4.88
C LEU A 7 -10.31 5.16 3.44
N SER A 8 -9.16 4.53 3.21
CA SER A 8 -8.87 3.78 2.00
C SER A 8 -9.00 2.28 2.31
N ILE A 9 -9.50 1.52 1.34
CA ILE A 9 -9.69 0.07 1.47
C ILE A 9 -8.84 -0.60 0.40
N SER A 10 -7.90 -1.45 0.83
CA SER A 10 -7.04 -2.17 -0.11
C SER A 10 -7.86 -3.02 -1.09
N GLY A 11 -7.50 -2.98 -2.37
CA GLY A 11 -8.21 -3.66 -3.45
C GLY A 11 -9.49 -2.97 -3.93
N LYS A 12 -9.91 -1.86 -3.31
CA LYS A 12 -11.01 -1.03 -3.80
C LYS A 12 -10.52 0.37 -4.17
N PRO A 13 -10.92 0.91 -5.34
CA PRO A 13 -10.51 2.25 -5.72
C PRO A 13 -11.25 3.29 -4.88
N GLY A 14 -10.59 4.44 -4.70
CA GLY A 14 -11.17 5.62 -4.09
C GLY A 14 -11.07 5.69 -2.56
N LEU A 15 -11.87 6.60 -2.01
CA LEU A 15 -11.99 6.86 -0.57
C LEU A 15 -13.40 6.53 -0.12
N TYR A 16 -13.51 6.15 1.15
CA TYR A 16 -14.78 5.80 1.77
C TYR A 16 -14.92 6.53 3.10
N LYS A 17 -16.15 6.91 3.42
CA LYS A 17 -16.53 7.52 4.69
C LYS A 17 -17.18 6.47 5.59
N ILE A 18 -16.78 6.40 6.85
CA ILE A 18 -17.47 5.55 7.84
C ILE A 18 -18.87 6.11 8.09
N VAL A 19 -19.89 5.28 7.91
CA VAL A 19 -21.30 5.62 8.22
C VAL A 19 -21.71 5.03 9.56
N THR A 20 -21.47 3.74 9.77
CA THR A 20 -21.79 3.06 11.03
C THR A 20 -20.87 1.89 11.26
N GLN A 21 -20.52 1.64 12.52
CA GLN A 21 -19.84 0.41 12.92
C GLN A 21 -20.87 -0.73 13.07
N THR A 22 -20.45 -1.95 12.82
CA THR A 22 -21.25 -3.17 12.96
C THR A 22 -20.45 -4.21 13.75
N ARG A 23 -21.09 -5.31 14.17
CA ARG A 23 -20.39 -6.35 14.95
C ARG A 23 -19.29 -7.07 14.16
N SER A 24 -19.40 -7.11 12.83
CA SER A 24 -18.47 -7.81 11.92
C SER A 24 -17.53 -6.86 11.17
N GLY A 25 -17.57 -5.56 11.45
CA GLY A 25 -16.80 -4.53 10.74
C GLY A 25 -17.53 -3.20 10.72
N PHE A 26 -17.72 -2.60 9.55
CA PHE A 26 -18.39 -1.30 9.42
C PHE A 26 -19.05 -1.13 8.05
N VAL A 27 -20.01 -0.21 7.98
CA VAL A 27 -20.61 0.25 6.73
C VAL A 27 -19.89 1.53 6.33
N ALA A 28 -19.34 1.54 5.13
CA ALA A 28 -18.66 2.69 4.55
C ALA A 28 -19.39 3.16 3.29
N GLU A 29 -19.42 4.47 3.08
CA GLU A 29 -19.99 5.10 1.89
C GLU A 29 -18.86 5.58 0.98
N SER A 30 -18.88 5.15 -0.27
CA SER A 30 -17.90 5.54 -1.28
C SER A 30 -18.04 7.01 -1.63
N LEU A 31 -16.92 7.75 -1.61
CA LEU A 31 -16.87 9.15 -2.03
C LEU A 31 -16.80 9.33 -3.57
N LEU A 32 -16.82 8.23 -4.32
CA LEU A 32 -16.85 8.28 -5.79
C LEU A 32 -18.27 8.19 -6.34
N ASP A 33 -19.11 7.33 -5.76
CA ASP A 33 -20.43 6.99 -6.29
C ASP A 33 -21.54 7.01 -5.23
N ASN A 34 -21.23 7.44 -3.99
CA ASN A 34 -22.14 7.50 -2.85
C ASN A 34 -22.82 6.16 -2.51
N LYS A 35 -22.25 5.04 -2.97
CA LYS A 35 -22.76 3.71 -2.66
C LYS A 35 -22.23 3.23 -1.32
N ARG A 36 -23.10 2.56 -0.56
CA ARG A 36 -22.75 1.94 0.71
C ARG A 36 -22.23 0.53 0.50
N ILE A 37 -21.15 0.21 1.19
CA ILE A 37 -20.54 -1.11 1.22
C ILE A 37 -20.33 -1.56 2.66
N THR A 38 -20.51 -2.84 2.92
CA THR A 38 -20.11 -3.44 4.18
C THR A 38 -18.68 -3.92 4.06
N VAL A 39 -17.83 -3.47 4.97
CA VAL A 39 -16.41 -3.82 5.05
C VAL A 39 -16.22 -4.73 6.25
N ASN A 40 -15.59 -5.88 6.03
CA ASN A 40 -15.29 -6.83 7.09
C ASN A 40 -14.09 -6.32 7.91
N ILE A 41 -14.09 -6.57 9.22
CA ILE A 41 -12.98 -6.24 10.13
C ILE A 41 -11.61 -6.81 9.71
N HIS A 42 -11.58 -7.91 8.96
CA HIS A 42 -10.33 -8.51 8.43
C HIS A 42 -9.83 -7.84 7.14
N SER A 43 -10.55 -6.85 6.61
CA SER A 43 -10.12 -6.14 5.41
C SER A 43 -8.97 -5.21 5.75
N ASN A 44 -7.98 -5.11 4.86
CA ASN A 44 -6.89 -4.14 5.01
C ASN A 44 -7.43 -2.73 4.74
N VAL A 45 -7.60 -1.97 5.80
CA VAL A 45 -8.17 -0.63 5.80
C VAL A 45 -7.14 0.32 6.39
N SER A 46 -6.95 1.47 5.76
CA SER A 46 -6.05 2.52 6.25
C SER A 46 -6.84 3.82 6.42
N VAL A 47 -6.87 4.36 7.63
CA VAL A 47 -7.50 5.64 7.94
C VAL A 47 -6.59 6.76 7.44
N LEU A 48 -7.15 7.77 6.78
CA LEU A 48 -6.33 8.81 6.14
C LEU A 48 -5.50 9.64 7.14
N SER A 49 -5.97 9.81 8.37
CA SER A 49 -5.23 10.52 9.43
C SER A 49 -4.05 9.73 10.00
N GLU A 50 -4.05 8.40 9.88
CA GLU A 50 -2.96 7.55 10.38
C GLU A 50 -1.83 7.34 9.34
N ILE A 51 -2.06 7.74 8.09
CA ILE A 51 -1.07 7.58 7.03
C ILE A 51 -0.05 8.71 7.11
N ALA A 52 1.23 8.35 7.04
CA ALA A 52 2.35 9.27 6.91
C ALA A 52 3.23 8.89 5.71
N MET A 53 3.95 9.87 5.19
CA MET A 53 4.90 9.74 4.08
C MET A 53 6.31 9.90 4.60
N TYR A 54 7.22 9.03 4.15
CA TYR A 54 8.62 9.10 4.53
C TYR A 54 9.33 10.23 3.78
N THR A 55 10.03 11.07 4.54
CA THR A 55 11.01 12.02 4.02
C THR A 55 12.42 11.54 4.37
N LEU A 56 13.43 12.24 3.87
CA LEU A 56 14.84 11.98 4.16
C LEU A 56 15.16 12.07 5.66
N THR A 57 14.39 12.85 6.42
CA THR A 57 14.66 13.11 7.84
C THR A 57 13.62 12.53 8.79
N GLU A 58 12.34 12.56 8.42
CA GLU A 58 11.23 12.19 9.30
C GLU A 58 9.98 11.70 8.54
N GLU A 59 8.93 11.33 9.28
CA GLU A 59 7.65 10.96 8.72
C GLU A 59 6.71 12.17 8.74
N VAL A 60 6.18 12.55 7.58
CA VAL A 60 5.27 13.67 7.42
C VAL A 60 3.83 13.13 7.30
N PRO A 61 2.89 13.55 8.17
CA PRO A 61 1.51 13.11 8.07
C PRO A 61 0.89 13.42 6.70
N LEU A 62 0.07 12.52 6.17
CA LEU A 62 -0.58 12.68 4.87
C LEU A 62 -1.39 13.97 4.79
N ARG A 63 -1.96 14.41 5.92
CA ARG A 63 -2.66 15.69 6.04
C ARG A 63 -1.79 16.86 5.59
N GLU A 64 -0.55 16.94 6.05
CA GLU A 64 0.36 18.02 5.70
C GLU A 64 0.75 17.96 4.23
N VAL A 65 0.98 16.76 3.71
CA VAL A 65 1.23 16.56 2.28
C VAL A 65 0.05 17.06 1.44
N LEU A 66 -1.18 16.70 1.81
CA LEU A 66 -2.40 17.17 1.14
C LEU A 66 -2.59 18.69 1.26
N LYS A 67 -2.19 19.32 2.36
CA LYS A 67 -2.14 20.79 2.48
C LYS A 67 -1.15 21.40 1.49
N LYS A 68 0.07 20.86 1.38
CA LYS A 68 1.06 21.34 0.40
C LYS A 68 0.54 21.21 -1.05
N VAL A 69 -0.16 20.11 -1.36
CA VAL A 69 -0.84 19.94 -2.66
C VAL A 69 -1.92 21.00 -2.86
N ARG A 70 -2.76 21.24 -1.85
CA ARG A 70 -3.80 22.27 -1.87
C ARG A 70 -3.22 23.65 -2.14
N ASP A 71 -2.12 23.99 -1.48
CA ASP A 71 -1.51 25.31 -1.58
C ASP A 71 -0.88 25.52 -2.97
N LYS A 72 -0.28 24.46 -3.54
CA LYS A 72 0.24 24.48 -4.92
C LYS A 72 -0.87 24.67 -5.97
N GLU A 73 -2.00 24.00 -5.80
CA GLU A 73 -3.12 24.01 -6.76
C GLU A 73 -4.20 25.07 -6.43
N GLU A 74 -3.98 25.88 -5.39
CA GLU A 74 -4.94 26.88 -4.88
C GLU A 74 -6.33 26.28 -4.57
N GLY A 75 -6.37 25.03 -4.07
CA GLY A 75 -7.61 24.31 -3.76
C GLY A 75 -8.38 23.77 -4.98
N LYS A 76 -7.80 23.83 -6.18
CA LYS A 76 -8.36 23.23 -7.41
C LYS A 76 -7.94 21.77 -7.52
N GLU A 77 -8.51 21.06 -8.49
CA GLU A 77 -8.04 19.72 -8.89
C GLU A 77 -6.57 19.77 -9.31
N THR A 78 -5.84 18.67 -9.11
CA THR A 78 -4.43 18.62 -9.48
C THR A 78 -4.23 18.83 -10.98
N SER A 79 -3.19 19.58 -11.33
CA SER A 79 -2.80 19.82 -12.72
C SER A 79 -2.42 18.54 -13.48
N ILE A 80 -2.04 17.49 -12.76
CA ILE A 80 -1.71 16.17 -13.30
C ILE A 80 -2.75 15.11 -12.95
N SER A 81 -2.76 14.01 -13.71
CA SER A 81 -3.62 12.86 -13.49
C SER A 81 -2.87 11.75 -12.77
N HIS A 82 -3.55 11.04 -11.86
CA HIS A 82 -3.05 9.81 -11.23
C HIS A 82 -2.72 8.67 -12.22
N LYS A 83 -3.05 8.84 -13.51
CA LYS A 83 -2.74 7.91 -14.60
C LYS A 83 -1.54 8.32 -15.44
N ASP A 84 -0.91 9.45 -15.13
CA ASP A 84 0.27 9.91 -15.85
C ASP A 84 1.48 8.98 -15.64
N SER A 85 2.52 9.22 -16.44
CA SER A 85 3.78 8.48 -16.35
C SER A 85 4.42 8.65 -14.98
N LYS A 86 5.22 7.65 -14.59
CA LYS A 86 6.00 7.66 -13.35
C LYS A 86 6.76 8.98 -13.18
N ASP A 87 7.51 9.37 -14.21
CA ASP A 87 8.37 10.55 -14.18
C ASP A 87 7.59 11.85 -13.90
N LYS A 88 6.39 12.01 -14.48
CA LYS A 88 5.53 13.18 -14.24
C LYS A 88 4.97 13.22 -12.83
N LEU A 89 4.66 12.04 -12.28
CA LEU A 89 4.15 11.93 -10.91
C LEU A 89 5.24 12.28 -9.91
N GLU A 90 6.46 11.80 -10.13
CA GLU A 90 7.62 12.11 -9.31
C GLU A 90 8.00 13.59 -9.40
N GLU A 91 8.10 14.16 -10.61
CA GLU A 91 8.35 15.59 -10.82
C GLU A 91 7.33 16.46 -10.08
N TYR A 92 6.05 16.13 -10.20
CA TYR A 92 5.00 16.84 -9.47
C TYR A 92 5.13 16.70 -7.95
N PHE A 93 5.48 15.51 -7.47
CA PHE A 93 5.61 15.25 -6.04
C PHE A 93 6.86 15.92 -5.45
N PHE A 94 7.95 16.01 -6.20
CA PHE A 94 9.14 16.79 -5.85
C PHE A 94 8.83 18.27 -5.62
N ASP A 95 8.02 18.87 -6.49
CA ASP A 95 7.61 20.27 -6.29
C ASP A 95 6.78 20.46 -5.01
N VAL A 96 6.01 19.45 -4.60
CA VAL A 96 5.13 19.52 -3.42
C VAL A 96 5.90 19.21 -2.13
N LEU A 97 6.75 18.19 -2.16
CA LEU A 97 7.51 17.68 -1.02
C LEU A 97 8.93 17.33 -1.49
N PRO A 98 9.84 18.30 -1.65
CA PRO A 98 11.15 18.07 -2.28
C PRO A 98 12.08 17.14 -1.51
N ASP A 99 11.77 16.88 -0.25
CA ASP A 99 12.53 16.06 0.70
C ASP A 99 11.96 14.65 0.89
N TYR A 100 11.02 14.21 0.03
CA TYR A 100 10.47 12.86 0.12
C TYR A 100 11.52 11.77 -0.15
N ASP A 101 11.40 10.62 0.52
CA ASP A 101 12.31 9.49 0.35
C ASP A 101 11.90 8.65 -0.87
N GLU A 102 12.63 8.78 -1.99
CA GLU A 102 12.38 8.04 -3.24
C GLU A 102 12.47 6.51 -3.10
N ASP A 103 13.26 6.00 -2.16
CA ASP A 103 13.44 4.55 -1.97
C ASP A 103 12.26 3.92 -1.21
N ARG A 104 11.58 4.71 -0.37
CA ARG A 104 10.44 4.26 0.45
C ARG A 104 9.10 4.65 -0.13
N VAL A 105 9.03 5.79 -0.81
CA VAL A 105 7.81 6.31 -1.41
C VAL A 105 7.72 5.79 -2.83
N TYR A 106 6.88 4.77 -3.03
CA TYR A 106 6.70 4.22 -4.36
C TYR A 106 5.83 5.14 -5.23
N PRO A 107 5.99 5.11 -6.57
CA PRO A 107 5.12 5.85 -7.49
C PRO A 107 3.63 5.51 -7.31
N SER A 108 3.33 4.29 -6.86
CA SER A 108 1.96 3.87 -6.53
C SER A 108 1.36 4.65 -5.37
N ASP A 109 2.16 5.08 -4.41
CA ASP A 109 1.70 5.86 -3.28
C ASP A 109 1.48 7.31 -3.69
N ILE A 110 2.38 7.89 -4.52
CA ILE A 110 2.17 9.20 -5.15
C ILE A 110 0.85 9.22 -5.95
N LYS A 111 0.58 8.16 -6.74
CA LYS A 111 -0.70 8.00 -7.46
C LYS A 111 -1.91 8.02 -6.51
N LYS A 112 -1.82 7.33 -5.37
CA LYS A 112 -2.89 7.33 -4.36
C LYS A 112 -3.09 8.72 -3.78
N VAL A 113 -2.03 9.43 -3.40
CA VAL A 113 -2.10 10.80 -2.84
C VAL A 113 -2.84 11.74 -3.79
N ILE A 114 -2.45 11.75 -5.06
CA ILE A 114 -3.08 12.59 -6.09
C ILE A 114 -4.55 12.19 -6.31
N GLN A 115 -4.83 10.89 -6.36
CA GLN A 115 -6.20 10.40 -6.50
C GLN A 115 -7.06 10.80 -5.30
N TRP A 116 -6.55 10.67 -4.08
CA TRP A 116 -7.24 11.01 -2.84
C TRP A 116 -7.50 12.51 -2.75
N TYR A 117 -6.50 13.34 -3.04
CA TYR A 117 -6.67 14.79 -3.07
C TYR A 117 -7.81 15.21 -4.02
N ASN A 118 -7.83 14.67 -5.25
CA ASN A 118 -8.87 14.97 -6.22
C ASN A 118 -10.26 14.49 -5.77
N ILE A 119 -10.35 13.37 -5.06
CA ILE A 119 -11.63 12.89 -4.50
C ILE A 119 -12.10 13.81 -3.37
N LEU A 120 -11.19 14.24 -2.50
CA LEU A 120 -11.51 15.16 -1.41
C LEU A 120 -11.98 16.51 -1.96
N GLN A 121 -11.30 17.03 -2.99
CA GLN A 121 -11.68 18.26 -3.68
C GLN A 121 -13.08 18.16 -4.30
N LYS A 122 -13.36 17.08 -5.04
CA LYS A 122 -14.66 16.85 -5.70
C LYS A 122 -15.85 16.73 -4.75
N ASN A 123 -15.59 16.39 -3.49
CA ASN A 123 -16.62 16.26 -2.46
C ASN A 123 -16.63 17.44 -1.48
N ASP A 124 -15.91 18.53 -1.79
CA ASP A 124 -15.76 19.71 -0.91
C ASP A 124 -15.22 19.38 0.49
N LEU A 125 -14.43 18.32 0.61
CA LEU A 125 -13.86 17.82 1.87
C LEU A 125 -12.45 18.36 2.16
N LEU A 126 -11.93 19.31 1.36
CA LEU A 126 -10.61 19.90 1.61
C LEU A 126 -10.54 20.71 2.91
N SER A 127 -11.69 21.19 3.42
CA SER A 127 -11.79 21.84 4.73
C SER A 127 -11.45 20.90 5.89
N ALA A 128 -11.53 19.58 5.67
CA ALA A 128 -11.12 18.57 6.66
C ALA A 128 -9.62 18.62 7.00
N LEU A 129 -8.81 19.24 6.14
CA LEU A 129 -7.37 19.35 6.35
C LEU A 129 -7.01 20.37 7.44
N ASP A 130 -7.87 21.36 7.69
CA ASP A 130 -7.57 22.48 8.60
C ASP A 130 -7.93 22.18 10.06
N GLU A 131 -8.76 21.18 10.33
CA GLU A 131 -9.22 20.81 11.69
C GLU A 131 -8.22 19.88 12.39
N GLU A 132 -7.21 20.41 13.09
CA GLU A 132 -6.24 19.81 14.04
C GLU A 132 -4.80 20.26 13.69
N GLU A 133 -4.46 21.45 14.16
CA GLU A 133 -3.07 21.85 14.44
C GLU A 133 -2.87 21.64 15.94
N GLU A 134 -2.53 20.44 16.38
CA GLU A 134 -1.85 20.21 17.66
C GLU A 134 -1.32 18.77 17.69
N GLU A 135 -0.01 18.64 17.89
CA GLU A 135 0.75 17.40 18.17
C GLU A 135 1.15 16.46 17.01
N SER A 136 2.28 16.75 16.34
CA SER A 136 3.27 15.70 16.00
C SER A 136 4.67 16.22 15.69
N SER A 137 5.15 17.26 16.38
CA SER A 137 6.55 17.72 16.26
C SER A 137 7.34 17.47 17.54
N THR A 138 7.72 16.22 17.83
CA THR A 138 8.89 15.92 18.68
C THR A 138 9.24 14.42 18.64
N ALA A 139 10.31 14.05 17.93
CA ALA A 139 11.33 13.11 18.40
C ALA A 139 12.53 13.04 17.43
N THR A 140 13.48 13.95 17.64
CA THR A 140 14.78 13.99 16.96
C THR A 140 15.82 13.10 17.66
N LYS A 141 16.62 12.38 16.84
CA LYS A 141 18.06 12.02 16.98
C LYS A 141 18.55 10.72 17.67
N LYS A 142 19.38 10.04 16.85
CA LYS A 142 20.64 9.30 17.08
C LYS A 142 20.57 7.84 17.56
N VAL A 143 20.98 6.93 16.67
CA VAL A 143 22.35 6.37 16.68
C VAL A 143 22.76 5.86 15.29
N GLU A 144 23.79 6.48 14.74
CA GLU A 144 24.64 5.97 13.66
C GLU A 144 25.99 5.57 14.29
N GLY A 145 26.59 4.45 13.86
CA GLY A 145 28.02 4.20 14.08
C GLY A 145 28.49 2.76 14.29
N ALA A 146 28.66 2.02 13.19
CA ALA A 146 29.80 1.16 12.82
C ALA A 146 30.40 0.11 13.80
N GLN A 147 30.53 -1.16 13.36
CA GLN A 147 31.81 -1.75 12.92
C GLN A 147 31.64 -3.12 12.21
N ALA A 148 32.60 -3.42 11.33
CA ALA A 148 32.62 -4.46 10.30
C ALA A 148 33.55 -5.65 10.60
N LYS A 149 33.45 -6.68 9.72
CA LYS A 149 34.38 -7.82 9.42
C LYS A 149 34.43 -8.94 10.47
N THR A 150 34.39 -10.23 10.10
CA THR A 150 35.45 -10.94 9.35
C THR A 150 35.00 -12.23 8.61
N THR A 151 35.40 -12.30 7.34
CA THR A 151 36.08 -13.40 6.59
C THR A 151 35.47 -14.80 6.37
N ALA A 152 35.41 -15.10 5.07
CA ALA A 152 35.41 -16.39 4.38
C ALA A 152 36.42 -17.45 4.88
N LYS A 153 36.14 -18.74 4.65
CA LYS A 153 36.87 -19.61 3.68
C LYS A 153 36.29 -21.04 3.63
N SER A 154 36.44 -21.65 2.46
CA SER A 154 36.11 -22.97 1.91
C SER A 154 36.26 -24.19 2.87
N THR A 155 35.77 -25.40 2.58
CA THR A 155 36.01 -26.30 1.42
C THR A 155 35.24 -27.62 1.71
N ALA A 156 34.43 -28.14 0.78
CA ALA A 156 34.65 -29.38 0.01
C ALA A 156 34.80 -30.73 0.77
N ALA A 157 33.84 -31.65 0.57
CA ALA A 157 34.00 -33.10 0.35
C ALA A 157 32.59 -33.73 0.14
N ARG A 158 32.14 -34.03 -1.08
CA ARG A 158 32.28 -35.33 -1.77
C ARG A 158 32.10 -36.54 -0.85
N ASN A 159 31.01 -37.28 -1.06
CA ASN A 159 31.06 -38.73 -1.15
C ASN A 159 30.01 -39.24 -2.15
N ASP A 160 30.54 -39.68 -3.28
CA ASP A 160 29.93 -40.62 -4.22
C ASP A 160 29.79 -41.99 -3.56
N ALA A 161 28.65 -42.65 -3.75
CA ALA A 161 28.58 -44.11 -3.77
C ALA A 161 27.38 -44.55 -4.62
N ALA A 162 27.63 -44.71 -5.92
CA ALA A 162 26.79 -45.47 -6.83
C ALA A 162 26.87 -46.98 -6.53
N LYS A 163 25.73 -47.70 -6.54
CA LYS A 163 25.66 -49.06 -7.10
C LYS A 163 24.24 -49.49 -7.50
N ALA A 164 24.00 -49.35 -8.80
CA ALA A 164 23.28 -50.20 -9.76
C ALA A 164 22.36 -51.38 -9.31
N SER A 165 21.15 -51.34 -9.90
CA SER A 165 20.49 -52.35 -10.75
C SER A 165 20.02 -53.73 -10.22
N SER A 166 18.71 -53.99 -10.32
CA SER A 166 18.06 -55.07 -11.12
C SER A 166 16.53 -55.06 -10.83
N SER A 167 15.63 -54.75 -11.78
CA SER A 167 15.02 -55.62 -12.80
C SER A 167 14.73 -57.06 -12.32
N LYS A 168 13.46 -57.46 -12.18
CA LYS A 168 12.67 -58.17 -13.24
C LYS A 168 11.45 -58.93 -12.67
N LYS A 169 10.32 -58.84 -13.41
CA LYS A 169 9.25 -59.86 -13.66
C LYS A 169 8.52 -60.49 -12.46
N GLY A 170 7.21 -60.75 -12.50
CA GLY A 170 6.24 -60.77 -13.60
C GLY A 170 5.09 -61.74 -13.29
N GLY A 171 4.02 -61.72 -14.10
CA GLY A 171 2.88 -62.67 -14.13
C GLY A 171 1.54 -61.96 -13.87
N THR A 172 0.73 -61.54 -14.84
CA THR A 172 0.05 -62.21 -15.98
C THR A 172 -0.95 -63.28 -15.54
N ALA A 173 -2.26 -63.02 -15.68
CA ALA A 173 -3.13 -63.62 -16.71
C ALA A 173 -4.63 -63.59 -16.35
N LYS A 174 -5.45 -63.08 -17.30
CA LYS A 174 -6.68 -63.70 -17.90
C LYS A 174 -7.88 -63.98 -16.97
N ASN A 175 -9.15 -63.89 -17.36
CA ASN A 175 -9.91 -63.54 -18.57
C ASN A 175 -11.42 -63.72 -18.20
N THR A 176 -12.31 -63.44 -19.15
CA THR A 176 -13.73 -63.87 -19.28
C THR A 176 -14.77 -62.86 -18.78
N SER A 177 -15.90 -62.61 -19.45
CA SER A 177 -16.40 -62.78 -20.83
C SER A 177 -17.85 -62.25 -20.81
N ALA A 178 -18.26 -61.49 -21.85
CA ALA A 178 -19.60 -61.36 -22.46
C ALA A 178 -20.85 -61.08 -21.54
N ARG A 179 -21.96 -60.45 -21.93
CA ARG A 179 -22.69 -60.36 -23.21
C ARG A 179 -23.97 -59.50 -22.99
N LYS A 180 -24.37 -58.73 -24.02
CA LYS A 180 -25.75 -58.33 -24.44
C LYS A 180 -26.67 -57.61 -23.41
N THR A 181 -27.62 -56.76 -23.80
CA THR A 181 -28.39 -56.62 -25.06
C THR A 181 -28.49 -55.18 -25.51
#